data_AF-A0A432IIZ2-F1
#
_entry.id   AF-A0A432IIZ2-F1
#
_cell.length_a   1.000
_cell.length_b   1.000
_cell.length_c   1.000
_cell.angle_alpha   90.00
_cell.angle_beta   90.00
_cell.angle_gamma   90.00
#
_symmetry.space_group_name_H-M   'P 1'
#
loop_
_entity.id
_entity.type
_entity.pdbx_description
1 polymer ?
#
loop_
_entity_poly.entity_id
_entity_poly.type
_entity_poly.pdbx_seq_one_letter_code
_entity_poly.pdbx_strand_id
1 'polypeptide(L)'
;MAGQNFKRLKIKIYLLDLTKIFSMKSIFKYFLFLTMLQFVSSCGQQAPDQIDLSGEWNFKMDPQDQGVSQKWFESDFSEKTHLPGSMTENSKGNPVG
;
A
#
# COMPACT_ATOMS: atom_id res chain seq x y z
N MET A 1 -40.88 -55.90 5.04
CA MET A 1 -40.21 -55.00 6.00
C MET A 1 -39.24 -54.00 5.35
N ALA A 2 -38.53 -54.34 4.26
CA ALA A 2 -37.53 -53.48 3.60
C ALA A 2 -38.05 -52.14 3.01
N GLY A 3 -39.28 -52.11 2.46
CA GLY A 3 -39.83 -50.91 1.81
C GLY A 3 -40.09 -49.70 2.73
N GLN A 4 -40.39 -49.95 4.02
CA GLN A 4 -40.56 -48.87 5.01
C GLN A 4 -39.24 -48.23 5.40
N ASN A 5 -38.18 -49.04 5.54
CA ASN A 5 -36.83 -48.54 5.77
C ASN A 5 -36.32 -47.70 4.60
N PHE A 6 -36.63 -48.09 3.37
CA PHE A 6 -36.25 -47.33 2.17
C PHE A 6 -36.96 -45.96 2.09
N LYS A 7 -38.26 -45.90 2.40
CA LYS A 7 -39.01 -44.63 2.48
C LYS A 7 -38.45 -43.72 3.58
N ARG A 8 -38.16 -44.27 4.77
CA ARG A 8 -37.54 -43.54 5.89
C ARG A 8 -36.14 -43.03 5.53
N LEU A 9 -35.34 -43.84 4.82
CA LEU A 9 -33.99 -43.46 4.40
C LEU A 9 -34.02 -42.29 3.41
N LYS A 10 -34.93 -42.35 2.42
CA LYS A 10 -35.13 -41.25 1.46
C LYS A 10 -35.52 -39.95 2.16
N ILE A 11 -36.51 -39.99 3.05
CA ILE A 11 -36.95 -38.80 3.82
C ILE A 11 -35.80 -38.21 4.64
N LYS A 12 -34.99 -39.06 5.29
CA LYS A 12 -33.86 -38.60 6.11
C LYS A 12 -32.77 -37.92 5.26
N ILE A 13 -32.49 -38.43 4.06
CA ILE A 13 -31.56 -37.80 3.10
C ILE A 13 -32.08 -36.42 2.66
N TYR A 14 -33.36 -36.32 2.27
CA TYR A 14 -33.97 -35.03 1.90
C TYR A 14 -33.94 -34.00 3.04
N LEU A 15 -34.21 -34.42 4.28
CA LEU A 15 -34.15 -33.52 5.44
C LEU A 15 -32.71 -33.06 5.73
N LEU A 16 -31.72 -33.94 5.57
CA LEU A 16 -30.30 -33.58 5.71
C LEU A 16 -29.85 -32.60 4.62
N ASP A 17 -30.30 -32.78 3.38
CA ASP A 17 -29.98 -31.84 2.29
C ASP A 17 -30.67 -30.48 2.47
N LEU A 18 -31.93 -30.45 2.91
CA LEU A 18 -32.67 -29.21 3.17
C LEU A 18 -32.05 -28.39 4.31
N THR A 19 -31.66 -29.05 5.41
CA THR A 19 -30.99 -28.38 6.54
C THR A 19 -29.60 -27.84 6.14
N LYS A 20 -28.85 -28.58 5.33
CA LYS A 20 -27.60 -28.08 4.72
C LYS A 20 -27.85 -26.88 3.80
N ILE A 21 -28.83 -26.92 2.91
CA ILE A 21 -29.15 -25.81 1.99
C ILE A 21 -29.56 -24.55 2.77
N PHE A 22 -30.38 -24.69 3.82
CA PHE A 22 -30.77 -23.56 4.68
C PHE A 22 -29.57 -22.97 5.44
N SER A 23 -28.70 -23.83 5.98
CA SER A 23 -27.45 -23.41 6.63
C SER A 23 -26.50 -22.70 5.65
N MET A 24 -26.33 -23.24 4.44
CA MET A 24 -25.49 -22.63 3.39
C MET A 24 -25.99 -21.24 2.97
N LYS A 25 -27.31 -21.04 2.88
CA LYS A 25 -27.90 -19.72 2.62
C LYS A 25 -27.69 -18.74 3.79
N SER A 26 -27.69 -19.24 5.03
CA SER A 26 -27.40 -18.44 6.22
C SER A 26 -25.92 -18.02 6.26
N ILE A 27 -25.01 -18.96 6.03
CA ILE A 27 -23.55 -18.72 5.93
C ILE A 27 -23.25 -17.72 4.80
N PHE A 28 -23.92 -17.85 3.65
CA PHE A 28 -23.76 -16.92 2.53
C PHE A 28 -24.18 -15.48 2.89
N LYS A 29 -25.24 -15.31 3.70
CA LYS A 29 -25.66 -13.97 4.19
C LYS A 29 -24.62 -13.36 5.14
N TYR A 30 -24.09 -14.15 6.07
CA TYR A 30 -23.05 -13.67 6.99
C TYR A 30 -21.74 -13.36 6.27
N PHE A 31 -21.37 -14.15 5.26
CA PHE A 31 -20.22 -13.86 4.39
C PHE A 31 -20.41 -12.53 3.65
N LEU A 32 -21.58 -12.32 3.03
CA LEU A 32 -21.91 -11.09 2.31
C LEU A 32 -21.91 -9.86 3.26
N PHE A 33 -22.43 -10.01 4.48
CA PHE A 33 -22.37 -8.98 5.52
C PHE A 33 -20.93 -8.64 5.94
N LEU A 34 -20.07 -9.66 6.13
CA LEU A 34 -18.66 -9.48 6.50
C LEU A 34 -17.90 -8.71 5.42
N THR A 35 -18.14 -9.02 4.14
CA THR A 35 -17.49 -8.33 3.01
C THR A 35 -17.92 -6.87 2.88
N MET A 36 -19.16 -6.54 3.24
CA MET A 36 -19.69 -5.17 3.24
C MET A 36 -19.06 -4.31 4.33
N LEU A 37 -18.74 -4.92 5.49
CA LEU A 37 -18.09 -4.25 6.62
C LEU A 37 -16.63 -3.84 6.33
N GLN A 38 -15.97 -4.42 5.32
CA GLN A 38 -14.58 -4.10 4.99
C GLN A 38 -14.41 -2.80 4.18
N PHE A 39 -15.50 -2.22 3.67
CA PHE A 39 -15.44 -1.06 2.76
C PHE A 39 -15.31 0.30 3.47
N VAL A 40 -15.43 0.35 4.79
CA VAL A 40 -15.44 1.61 5.58
C VAL A 40 -14.07 2.07 6.07
N SER A 41 -12.97 1.42 5.68
CA SER A 41 -11.63 1.73 6.20
C SER A 41 -10.73 2.55 5.29
N SER A 42 -11.24 3.11 4.18
CA SER A 42 -10.44 4.04 3.36
C SER A 42 -10.52 5.45 3.94
N CYS A 43 -9.81 5.68 5.04
CA CYS A 43 -9.47 7.03 5.46
C CYS A 43 -8.39 7.53 4.49
N GLY A 44 -8.81 8.23 3.45
CA GLY A 44 -7.89 8.89 2.54
C GLY A 44 -7.22 10.04 3.30
N GLN A 45 -6.00 9.81 3.80
CA GLN A 45 -5.11 10.93 4.11
C GLN A 45 -4.93 11.67 2.78
N GLN A 46 -5.49 12.89 2.71
CA GLN A 46 -5.16 13.82 1.65
C GLN A 46 -3.67 14.08 1.79
N ALA A 47 -2.87 13.44 0.93
CA ALA A 47 -1.49 13.82 0.78
C ALA A 47 -1.48 15.31 0.45
N PRO A 48 -0.62 16.11 1.09
CA PRO A 48 -0.55 17.52 0.75
C PRO A 48 -0.24 17.66 -0.74
N ASP A 49 -1.00 18.51 -1.44
CA ASP A 49 -0.81 18.78 -2.87
C ASP A 49 0.57 19.41 -3.16
N GLN A 50 1.28 19.82 -2.11
CA GLN A 50 2.60 20.42 -2.15
C GLN A 50 3.52 19.79 -1.11
N ILE A 51 4.76 19.52 -1.52
CA ILE A 51 5.84 19.07 -0.64
C ILE A 51 6.81 20.23 -0.45
N ASP A 52 7.11 20.56 0.80
CA ASP A 52 8.18 21.50 1.14
C ASP A 52 9.53 20.83 0.96
N LEU A 53 10.40 21.42 0.14
CA LEU A 53 11.75 20.95 -0.14
C LEU A 53 12.83 21.78 0.56
N SER A 54 12.43 22.71 1.44
CA SER A 54 13.37 23.49 2.23
C SER A 54 14.12 22.62 3.26
N GLY A 55 15.35 23.01 3.60
CA GLY A 55 16.20 22.28 4.54
C GLY A 55 17.55 21.90 3.98
N GLU A 56 18.21 20.95 4.63
CA GLU A 56 19.56 20.48 4.29
C GLU A 56 19.51 19.32 3.29
N TRP A 57 20.31 19.43 2.23
CA TRP A 57 20.42 18.44 1.15
C TRP A 57 21.86 17.95 1.01
N ASN A 58 22.02 16.65 0.68
CA ASN A 58 23.29 16.12 0.19
C ASN A 58 23.68 16.87 -1.09
N PHE A 59 24.92 17.34 -1.15
CA PHE A 59 25.40 18.17 -2.24
C PHE A 59 26.83 17.80 -2.62
N LYS A 60 27.14 17.89 -3.91
CA LYS A 60 28.50 17.77 -4.43
C LYS A 60 28.61 18.58 -5.72
N MET A 61 29.68 19.36 -5.86
CA MET A 61 29.96 20.04 -7.13
C MET A 61 30.45 19.03 -8.17
N ASP A 62 29.97 19.16 -9.41
CA ASP A 62 30.39 18.33 -10.54
C ASP A 62 31.05 19.17 -11.66
N PRO A 63 32.21 19.79 -11.39
CA PRO A 63 32.89 20.62 -12.39
C PRO A 63 33.42 19.83 -13.59
N GLN A 64 33.47 18.50 -13.52
CA GLN A 64 33.92 17.64 -14.62
C GLN A 64 32.77 16.91 -15.34
N ASP A 65 31.51 17.14 -14.96
CA ASP A 65 30.31 16.51 -15.55
C ASP A 65 30.37 14.96 -15.54
N GLN A 66 30.82 14.38 -14.43
CA GLN A 66 31.00 12.92 -14.28
C GLN A 66 29.96 12.26 -13.38
N GLY A 67 29.14 13.03 -12.66
CA GLY A 67 28.27 12.53 -11.59
C GLY A 67 27.25 11.50 -12.07
N VAL A 68 26.72 11.67 -13.29
CA VAL A 68 25.81 10.68 -13.90
C VAL A 68 26.57 9.41 -14.29
N SER A 69 27.71 9.55 -14.99
CA SER A 69 28.51 8.42 -15.48
C SER A 69 29.05 7.54 -14.33
N GLN A 70 29.37 8.17 -13.20
CA GLN A 70 29.86 7.51 -11.98
C GLN A 70 28.75 7.18 -10.99
N LYS A 71 27.48 7.44 -11.33
CA LYS A 71 26.30 7.09 -10.53
C LYS A 71 26.35 7.66 -9.11
N TRP A 72 26.74 8.93 -8.95
CA TRP A 72 26.85 9.55 -7.63
C TRP A 72 25.53 9.57 -6.85
N PHE A 73 24.37 9.46 -7.53
CA PHE A 73 23.05 9.32 -6.90
C PHE A 73 22.87 7.99 -6.12
N GLU A 74 23.78 7.02 -6.28
CA GLU A 74 23.81 5.78 -5.49
C GLU A 74 24.71 5.90 -4.23
N SER A 75 25.30 7.07 -3.96
CA SER A 75 26.27 7.30 -2.89
C SER A 75 25.89 8.46 -1.98
N ASP A 76 26.36 8.42 -0.73
CA ASP A 76 26.28 9.55 0.20
C ASP A 76 27.43 10.53 0.00
N PHE A 77 27.16 11.82 0.20
CA PHE A 77 28.17 12.88 0.18
C PHE A 77 28.42 13.41 1.58
N SER A 78 29.68 13.73 1.87
CA SER A 78 30.05 14.44 3.11
C SER A 78 29.60 15.90 3.12
N GLU A 79 29.36 16.46 1.94
CA GLU A 79 28.96 17.85 1.78
C GLU A 79 27.44 18.05 1.74
N LYS A 80 27.01 19.19 2.26
CA LYS A 80 25.63 19.61 2.36
C LYS A 80 25.42 21.01 1.78
N THR A 81 24.17 21.31 1.42
CA THR A 81 23.68 22.65 1.07
C THR A 81 22.31 22.89 1.71
N HIS A 82 21.98 24.13 2.02
CA HIS A 82 20.67 24.52 2.51
C HIS A 82 19.82 25.12 1.39
N LEU A 83 18.57 24.68 1.29
CA LEU A 83 17.57 25.23 0.37
C LEU A 83 16.43 25.91 1.17
N PRO A 84 15.87 27.03 0.67
CA PRO A 84 16.34 27.79 -0.49
C PRO A 84 17.66 28.54 -0.22
N GLY A 85 18.38 28.86 -1.29
CA GLY A 85 19.66 29.59 -1.24
C GLY A 85 20.54 29.26 -2.44
N SER A 86 21.35 30.22 -2.89
CA SER A 86 22.32 30.02 -3.96
C SER A 86 23.56 29.25 -3.49
N MET A 87 24.38 28.78 -4.43
CA MET A 87 25.68 28.16 -4.10
C MET A 87 26.59 29.13 -3.34
N THR A 88 26.63 30.40 -3.75
CA THR A 88 27.45 31.43 -3.09
C THR A 88 27.00 31.68 -1.66
N GLU A 89 25.69 31.79 -1.42
CA GLU A 89 25.13 31.92 -0.05
C GLU A 89 25.44 30.69 0.82
N ASN A 90 25.51 29.51 0.21
CA ASN A 90 25.94 28.27 0.86
C ASN A 90 27.47 28.10 0.94
N SER A 91 28.25 29.14 0.64
CA SER A 91 29.72 29.12 0.63
C SER A 91 30.31 28.01 -0.26
N LYS A 92 29.64 27.73 -1.39
CA LYS A 92 30.07 26.79 -2.43
C LYS A 92 30.54 27.53 -3.67
N GLY A 93 31.42 26.89 -4.43
CA GLY A 93 32.00 27.45 -5.65
C GLY A 93 33.27 28.25 -5.42
N ASN A 94 33.81 28.80 -6.50
CA ASN A 94 35.03 29.60 -6.46
C ASN A 94 34.69 31.07 -6.15
N PRO A 95 35.61 31.82 -5.52
CA PRO A 95 35.50 33.27 -5.42
C PRO A 95 35.32 33.89 -6.81
N VAL A 96 34.32 34.74 -6.96
CA VAL A 96 34.23 35.64 -8.11
C VAL A 96 35.13 36.84 -7.81
N GLY A 97 36.17 37.03 -8.62
CA GLY A 97 37.10 38.16 -8.56
C GLY A 97 36.79 39.21 -9.61
#